data_AF-U4R3U0-F1
#
_entry.id   AF-U4R3U0-F1
#
_cell.length_a   1.000
_cell.length_b   1.000
_cell.length_c   1.000
_cell.angle_alpha   90.00
_cell.angle_beta   90.00
_cell.angle_gamma   90.00
#
_symmetry.space_group_name_H-M   'P 1'
#
loop_
_entity.id
_entity.type
_entity.pdbx_description
1 polymer ?
#
loop_
_entity_poly.entity_id
_entity_poly.type
_entity_poly.pdbx_seq_one_letter_code
_entity_poly.pdbx_strand_id
1 'polypeptide(L)'
;MSFFKQLDIEPFHSDFANCFEECMISVSNFYHRDYILMYSQAWGFWFDIDKYKLNGTGNSIKDDRGKVYDLYQLYHGIKISFDDNNNPQDVIKIIISHIMNGNPSGIFMDTFYYSWDPNKNQHGKHWFLITGFDTEKEVFYCTDPYFLQKDAILSFNDFISGYLGVLFTFEITNDEIFDYNWKELILNFSKKLNGESGGKNIFNSMEDFAASVEEGFCIEKETESIKRVIDMPYYVNLQSLNRGRVQYARFLEHTAAKYDVLELLPISEKLKKVSYKWDVLRGILTKAILTKNEAIIKSKIPPHIREISDIEKETFNLLIKTASGTSHINSNVFKKIDSVSKKPEKMNFNSYSYLDLSNYFNNKGFGALLDETGKSNLNGAGMFFVSDDISSDEIWEIDNMKFKFPKVLESRYDNVSCSGQEMEFSPVDCSNIMLLGTADFGSFKESIILRFIDGSTEEVNIGFTELVFAPLYGESVAWEGRACERLDGKIQVHNSKVKIFAKTYKLNKPGRVKGISLPYLPNMHIFAITLV
;
A
#
# COMPACT_ATOMS: atom_id res chain seq x y z
N MET A 1 -26.83 31.47 20.51
CA MET A 1 -26.48 32.12 19.23
C MET A 1 -26.18 31.00 18.25
N SER A 2 -26.77 31.05 17.05
CA SER A 2 -26.45 30.11 15.96
C SER A 2 -25.08 30.49 15.41
N PHE A 3 -24.13 29.56 15.43
CA PHE A 3 -22.80 29.73 14.89
C PHE A 3 -22.58 28.72 13.77
N PHE A 4 -22.06 29.22 12.66
CA PHE A 4 -21.66 28.44 11.50
C PHE A 4 -20.29 28.92 11.04
N LYS A 5 -19.37 27.98 10.81
CA LYS A 5 -18.08 28.24 10.17
C LYS A 5 -17.55 26.97 9.52
N GLN A 6 -16.92 27.11 8.36
CA GLN A 6 -16.28 26.02 7.64
C GLN A 6 -14.98 26.51 7.01
N LEU A 7 -13.95 25.69 7.15
CA LEU A 7 -12.62 25.90 6.56
C LEU A 7 -12.55 25.13 5.24
N ASP A 8 -11.95 25.75 4.24
CA ASP A 8 -11.79 25.15 2.91
C ASP A 8 -10.52 24.31 2.85
N ILE A 9 -10.61 23.04 3.26
CA ILE A 9 -9.48 22.11 3.29
C ILE A 9 -9.73 20.99 2.29
N GLU A 10 -8.85 20.92 1.29
CA GLU A 10 -8.86 19.86 0.29
C GLU A 10 -8.27 18.55 0.86
N PRO A 11 -8.91 17.40 0.65
CA PRO A 11 -8.35 16.11 1.03
C PRO A 11 -7.13 15.78 0.16
N PHE A 12 -6.04 15.36 0.80
CA PHE A 12 -4.88 14.78 0.12
C PHE A 12 -4.79 13.28 0.40
N HIS A 13 -4.86 12.46 -0.65
CA HIS A 13 -4.66 11.02 -0.54
C HIS A 13 -3.37 10.58 -1.20
N SER A 14 -2.66 9.63 -0.58
CA SER A 14 -1.47 9.01 -1.16
C SER A 14 -1.19 7.60 -0.65
N ASP A 15 -0.44 6.83 -1.43
CA ASP A 15 -0.04 5.47 -1.10
C ASP A 15 1.04 5.38 0.00
N PHE A 16 1.77 6.47 0.26
CA PHE A 16 2.89 6.52 1.19
C PHE A 16 2.53 7.04 2.59
N ALA A 17 1.34 7.63 2.76
CA ALA A 17 0.87 8.16 4.02
C ALA A 17 -0.18 7.23 4.66
N ASN A 18 -0.30 7.24 5.98
CA ASN A 18 -1.46 6.70 6.67
C ASN A 18 -2.55 7.77 6.85
N CYS A 19 -3.77 7.38 7.22
CA CYS A 19 -4.88 8.33 7.35
C CYS A 19 -4.61 9.50 8.31
N PHE A 20 -3.80 9.29 9.36
CA PHE A 20 -3.37 10.36 10.25
C PHE A 20 -2.42 11.36 9.55
N GLU A 21 -1.43 10.86 8.82
CA GLU A 21 -0.49 11.68 8.07
C GLU A 21 -1.13 12.41 6.90
N GLU A 22 -2.13 11.80 6.26
CA GLU A 22 -2.92 12.47 5.23
C GLU A 22 -3.72 13.65 5.79
N CYS A 23 -4.18 13.56 7.05
CA CYS A 23 -4.71 14.71 7.77
C CYS A 23 -3.63 15.79 7.94
N MET A 24 -2.41 15.41 8.34
CA MET A 24 -1.30 16.36 8.49
C MET A 24 -1.00 17.08 7.17
N ILE A 25 -0.87 16.34 6.06
CA ILE A 25 -0.53 16.89 4.73
C ILE A 25 -1.65 17.79 4.21
N SER A 26 -2.92 17.40 4.39
CA SER A 26 -4.07 18.23 4.02
C SER A 26 -4.04 19.57 4.77
N VAL A 27 -3.65 19.56 6.05
CA VAL A 27 -3.46 20.78 6.85
C VAL A 27 -2.22 21.57 6.43
N SER A 28 -1.10 20.93 6.07
CA SER A 28 0.08 21.63 5.52
C SER A 28 -0.30 22.41 4.26
N ASN A 29 -1.06 21.79 3.35
CA ASN A 29 -1.55 22.42 2.12
C ASN A 29 -2.45 23.62 2.43
N PHE A 30 -3.35 23.49 3.41
CA PHE A 30 -4.22 24.58 3.88
C PHE A 30 -3.42 25.76 4.45
N TYR A 31 -2.37 25.50 5.21
CA TYR A 31 -1.46 26.53 5.72
C TYR A 31 -0.41 27.01 4.71
N HIS A 32 -0.40 26.46 3.49
CA HIS A 32 0.58 26.73 2.44
C HIS A 32 2.04 26.48 2.89
N ARG A 33 2.26 25.35 3.56
CA ARG A 33 3.58 24.89 4.03
C ARG A 33 3.93 23.53 3.44
N ASP A 34 5.23 23.28 3.28
CA ASP A 34 5.73 21.94 2.98
C ASP A 34 5.52 21.01 4.19
N TYR A 35 5.80 19.73 4.00
CA TYR A 35 5.71 18.68 5.00
C TYR A 35 6.87 17.67 4.88
N ILE A 36 7.60 17.67 3.76
CA ILE A 36 8.44 16.53 3.39
C ILE A 36 9.57 16.22 4.38
N LEU A 37 10.12 17.23 5.05
CA LEU A 37 11.20 17.04 6.03
C LEU A 37 10.77 16.27 7.30
N MET A 38 9.46 16.10 7.55
CA MET A 38 8.99 15.21 8.61
C MET A 38 9.35 13.73 8.36
N TYR A 39 9.66 13.40 7.10
CA TYR A 39 10.07 12.06 6.67
C TYR A 39 11.59 11.85 6.58
N SER A 40 12.39 12.83 6.99
CA SER A 40 13.86 12.77 6.95
C SER A 40 14.48 11.66 7.80
N GLN A 41 13.68 10.91 8.56
CA GLN A 41 14.10 9.78 9.41
C GLN A 41 13.22 8.53 9.21
N ALA A 42 12.42 8.46 8.14
CA ALA A 42 11.39 7.43 7.98
C ALA A 42 11.91 6.03 7.61
N TRP A 43 13.21 5.86 7.33
CA TRP A 43 13.83 4.60 6.90
C TRP A 43 14.38 3.74 8.07
N GLY A 44 13.65 3.65 9.17
CA GLY A 44 14.04 2.81 10.32
C GLY A 44 13.62 1.33 10.17
N PHE A 45 14.18 0.47 11.03
CA PHE A 45 13.69 -0.89 11.29
C PHE A 45 14.25 -1.38 12.63
N TRP A 46 13.40 -1.98 13.46
CA TRP A 46 13.86 -2.67 14.67
C TRP A 46 13.04 -3.92 14.95
N PHE A 47 13.72 -4.98 15.40
CA PHE A 47 13.09 -6.20 15.88
C PHE A 47 13.47 -6.45 17.34
N ASP A 48 12.46 -6.48 18.19
CA ASP A 48 12.58 -6.60 19.65
C ASP A 48 12.48 -8.07 20.08
N ILE A 49 13.63 -8.73 20.22
CA ILE A 49 13.70 -10.17 20.50
C ILE A 49 13.08 -10.54 21.86
N ASP A 50 13.11 -9.64 22.83
CA ASP A 50 12.54 -9.89 24.15
C ASP A 50 11.03 -9.75 24.13
N LYS A 51 10.51 -8.76 23.39
CA LYS A 51 9.08 -8.66 23.12
C LYS A 51 8.57 -9.85 22.30
N TYR A 52 9.39 -10.38 21.38
CA TYR A 52 9.04 -11.54 20.56
C TYR A 52 8.76 -12.78 21.40
N LYS A 53 9.63 -13.06 22.38
CA LYS A 53 9.47 -14.19 23.31
C LYS A 53 8.16 -14.12 24.12
N LEU A 54 7.64 -12.92 24.35
CA LEU A 54 6.43 -12.68 25.15
C LEU A 54 5.16 -12.59 24.32
N ASN A 55 5.19 -11.84 23.21
CA ASN A 55 4.00 -11.35 22.52
C ASN A 55 3.92 -11.75 21.03
N GLY A 56 4.84 -12.61 20.58
CA GLY A 56 4.90 -13.05 19.19
C GLY A 56 5.61 -12.08 18.25
N THR A 57 5.65 -12.47 16.98
CA THR A 57 6.37 -11.82 15.89
C THR A 57 5.81 -10.45 15.57
N GLY A 58 4.49 -10.33 15.34
CA GLY A 58 3.88 -9.09 14.84
C GLY A 58 4.09 -7.89 15.77
N ASN A 59 3.97 -8.12 17.08
CA ASN A 59 4.13 -7.08 18.10
C ASN A 59 5.58 -6.59 18.28
N SER A 60 6.53 -7.30 17.69
CA SER A 60 7.96 -7.12 17.95
C SER A 60 8.69 -6.39 16.83
N ILE A 61 7.99 -6.17 15.71
CA ILE A 61 8.45 -5.34 14.59
C ILE A 61 8.14 -3.87 14.92
N LYS A 62 9.13 -3.00 14.74
CA LYS A 62 8.98 -1.54 14.84
C LYS A 62 9.60 -0.90 13.62
N ASP A 63 8.96 0.14 13.11
CA ASP A 63 9.47 0.92 11.98
C ASP A 63 10.56 1.92 12.37
N ASP A 64 10.65 2.29 13.65
CA ASP A 64 11.67 3.19 14.22
C ASP A 64 11.89 4.47 13.38
N ARG A 65 10.81 4.98 12.81
CA ARG A 65 10.75 6.04 11.79
C ARG A 65 11.07 7.46 12.26
N GLY A 66 11.76 7.57 13.39
CA GLY A 66 12.10 8.84 14.03
C GLY A 66 10.90 9.52 14.69
N LYS A 67 11.07 10.80 15.03
CA LYS A 67 10.06 11.61 15.72
C LYS A 67 9.31 12.48 14.72
N VAL A 68 8.44 11.86 13.93
CA VAL A 68 7.73 12.52 12.81
C VAL A 68 7.07 13.83 13.23
N TYR A 69 6.38 13.88 14.37
CA TYR A 69 5.68 15.07 14.84
C TYR A 69 6.64 16.18 15.28
N ASP A 70 7.74 15.83 15.95
CA ASP A 70 8.79 16.78 16.33
C ASP A 70 9.47 17.36 15.08
N LEU A 71 9.71 16.54 14.06
CA LEU A 71 10.28 16.99 12.79
C LEU A 71 9.29 17.86 12.00
N TYR A 72 8.00 17.55 12.05
CA TYR A 72 6.94 18.36 11.45
C TYR A 72 6.89 19.75 12.09
N GLN A 73 6.95 19.84 13.42
CA GLN A 73 7.04 21.11 14.11
C GLN A 73 8.37 21.83 13.84
N LEU A 74 9.49 21.12 13.86
CA LEU A 74 10.82 21.69 13.70
C LEU A 74 10.99 22.34 12.33
N TYR A 75 10.63 21.64 11.25
CA TYR A 75 10.87 22.11 9.90
C TYR A 75 9.73 22.90 9.30
N HIS A 76 8.49 22.54 9.64
CA HIS A 76 7.31 23.13 9.00
C HIS A 76 6.54 24.04 9.94
N GLY A 77 7.01 24.20 11.19
CA GLY A 77 6.44 25.12 12.16
C GLY A 77 5.00 24.79 12.58
N ILE A 78 4.53 23.56 12.33
CA ILE A 78 3.18 23.10 12.69
C ILE A 78 3.31 22.11 13.85
N LYS A 79 2.81 22.52 15.01
CA LYS A 79 2.73 21.65 16.19
C LYS A 79 1.43 20.86 16.16
N ILE A 80 1.53 19.58 16.51
CA ILE A 80 0.38 18.73 16.78
C ILE A 80 0.29 18.51 18.29
N SER A 81 -0.89 18.72 18.86
CA SER A 81 -1.18 18.41 20.26
C SER A 81 -2.32 17.41 20.34
N PHE A 82 -2.13 16.37 21.15
CA PHE A 82 -3.15 15.35 21.42
C PHE A 82 -3.85 15.66 22.75
N ASP A 83 -5.17 15.45 22.77
CA ASP A 83 -6.01 15.54 23.96
C ASP A 83 -6.79 14.23 24.11
N ASP A 84 -6.52 13.52 25.21
CA ASP A 84 -7.13 12.23 25.58
C ASP A 84 -8.42 12.45 26.42
N ASN A 85 -9.24 13.42 26.01
CA ASN A 85 -10.49 13.75 26.70
C ASN A 85 -11.61 12.78 26.29
N ASN A 86 -11.93 11.82 27.15
CA ASN A 86 -13.00 10.84 26.89
C ASN A 86 -14.44 11.39 26.94
N ASN A 87 -14.65 12.70 27.21
CA ASN A 87 -15.98 13.31 27.19
C ASN A 87 -16.27 13.97 25.83
N PRO A 88 -17.00 13.31 24.90
CA PRO A 88 -17.25 13.84 23.56
C PRO A 88 -17.98 15.20 23.57
N GLN A 89 -18.82 15.47 24.58
CA GLN A 89 -19.53 16.74 24.69
C GLN A 89 -18.59 17.92 24.98
N ASP A 90 -17.54 17.70 25.76
CA ASP A 90 -16.52 18.72 25.99
C ASP A 90 -15.60 18.86 24.78
N VAL A 91 -15.30 17.76 24.10
CA VAL A 91 -14.52 17.74 22.85
C VAL A 91 -15.22 18.55 21.74
N ILE A 92 -16.55 18.48 21.62
CA ILE A 92 -17.31 19.34 20.68
C ILE A 92 -17.01 20.83 20.91
N LYS A 93 -16.94 21.28 22.17
CA LYS A 93 -16.66 22.69 22.50
C LYS A 93 -15.23 23.08 22.09
N ILE A 94 -14.27 22.16 22.29
CA ILE A 94 -12.87 22.36 21.90
C ILE A 94 -12.77 22.50 20.37
N ILE A 95 -13.39 21.58 19.62
CA ILE A 95 -13.42 21.60 18.15
C ILE A 95 -14.01 22.91 17.64
N ILE A 96 -15.16 23.34 18.17
CA ILE A 96 -15.80 24.61 17.79
C ILE A 96 -14.85 25.79 18.03
N SER A 97 -14.17 25.83 19.19
CA SER A 97 -13.20 26.88 19.51
C SER A 97 -12.03 26.93 18.52
N HIS A 98 -11.44 25.78 18.17
CA HIS A 98 -10.36 25.68 17.19
C HIS A 98 -10.80 26.18 15.81
N ILE A 99 -11.96 25.72 15.33
CA ILE A 99 -12.48 26.11 14.02
C ILE A 99 -12.78 27.62 14.00
N MET A 100 -13.36 28.17 15.07
CA MET A 100 -13.57 29.62 15.21
C MET A 100 -12.27 30.43 15.10
N ASN A 101 -11.16 29.88 15.60
CA ASN A 101 -9.82 30.48 15.46
C ASN A 101 -9.15 30.20 14.11
N GLY A 102 -9.80 29.48 13.20
CA GLY A 102 -9.30 29.22 11.84
C GLY A 102 -8.49 27.94 11.70
N ASN A 103 -8.47 27.08 12.73
CA ASN A 103 -7.69 25.86 12.75
C ASN A 103 -8.61 24.63 12.69
N PRO A 104 -8.35 23.64 11.83
CA PRO A 104 -9.07 22.39 11.85
C PRO A 104 -8.72 21.56 13.10
N SER A 105 -9.55 20.57 13.37
CA SER A 105 -9.28 19.56 14.40
C SER A 105 -9.35 18.18 13.79
N GLY A 106 -8.48 17.28 14.19
CA GLY A 106 -8.54 15.88 13.78
C GLY A 106 -9.06 15.00 14.90
N ILE A 107 -9.77 13.92 14.56
CA ILE A 107 -10.39 13.04 15.54
C ILE A 107 -10.10 11.57 15.24
N PHE A 108 -10.15 10.74 16.27
CA PHE A 108 -10.17 9.29 16.15
C PHE A 108 -11.57 8.75 16.38
N MET A 109 -12.13 8.04 15.41
CA MET A 109 -13.53 7.63 15.45
C MET A 109 -13.74 6.22 14.90
N ASP A 110 -14.79 5.57 15.41
CA ASP A 110 -15.27 4.29 14.93
C ASP A 110 -16.01 4.44 13.60
N THR A 111 -15.57 3.68 12.60
CA THR A 111 -16.09 3.66 11.22
C THR A 111 -17.57 3.34 11.12
N PHE A 112 -18.13 2.69 12.15
CA PHE A 112 -19.55 2.34 12.20
C PHE A 112 -20.49 3.56 12.22
N TYR A 113 -20.01 4.71 12.72
CA TYR A 113 -20.87 5.86 13.02
C TYR A 113 -20.84 6.96 11.96
N TYR A 114 -20.22 6.76 10.80
CA TYR A 114 -20.28 7.75 9.72
C TYR A 114 -20.58 7.11 8.35
N SER A 115 -21.18 7.89 7.46
CA SER A 115 -21.89 7.34 6.30
C SER A 115 -21.03 7.17 5.05
N TRP A 116 -19.84 7.78 5.01
CA TRP A 116 -18.98 7.80 3.82
C TRP A 116 -17.93 6.69 3.80
N ASP A 117 -17.81 5.85 4.84
CA ASP A 117 -16.98 4.65 4.78
C ASP A 117 -17.67 3.59 3.89
N PRO A 118 -16.99 3.10 2.83
CA PRO A 118 -17.33 1.86 2.10
C PRO A 118 -17.82 0.69 2.97
N ASN A 119 -17.28 0.56 4.18
CA ASN A 119 -17.45 -0.55 5.11
C ASN A 119 -18.21 -0.17 6.39
N LYS A 120 -19.04 0.88 6.39
CA LYS A 120 -19.76 1.42 7.57
C LYS A 120 -20.55 0.42 8.45
N ASN A 121 -20.74 -0.82 8.01
CA ASN A 121 -21.39 -1.87 8.80
C ASN A 121 -20.40 -2.68 9.65
N GLN A 122 -19.13 -2.29 9.68
CA GLN A 122 -18.08 -2.92 10.48
C GLN A 122 -17.48 -1.89 11.43
N HIS A 123 -17.23 -2.32 12.66
CA HIS A 123 -16.43 -1.56 13.60
C HIS A 123 -14.97 -1.54 13.12
N GLY A 124 -14.42 -0.34 13.07
CA GLY A 124 -13.09 -0.05 12.57
C GLY A 124 -12.61 1.23 13.23
N LYS A 125 -11.38 1.64 12.95
CA LYS A 125 -10.81 2.86 13.55
C LYS A 125 -10.21 3.71 12.46
N HIS A 126 -10.53 4.99 12.46
CA HIS A 126 -10.09 5.90 11.41
C HIS A 126 -9.81 7.31 11.95
N TRP A 127 -8.93 8.01 11.23
CA TRP A 127 -8.56 9.40 11.49
C TRP A 127 -9.05 10.28 10.34
N PHE A 128 -9.75 11.36 10.65
CA PHE A 128 -10.15 12.37 9.67
C PHE A 128 -10.23 13.77 10.31
N LEU A 129 -10.42 14.79 9.49
CA LEU A 129 -10.51 16.18 9.91
C LEU A 129 -11.95 16.64 10.08
N ILE A 130 -12.22 17.37 11.16
CA ILE A 130 -13.37 18.26 11.28
C ILE A 130 -12.91 19.66 10.87
N THR A 131 -13.57 20.19 9.84
CA THR A 131 -13.20 21.42 9.16
C THR A 131 -14.28 22.49 9.28
N GLY A 132 -15.48 22.13 9.73
CA GLY A 132 -16.54 23.10 10.00
C GLY A 132 -17.59 22.58 10.99
N PHE A 133 -18.50 23.46 11.37
CA PHE A 133 -19.64 23.13 12.22
C PHE A 133 -20.85 24.03 11.92
N ASP A 134 -22.04 23.54 12.27
CA ASP A 134 -23.31 24.27 12.28
C ASP A 134 -24.06 23.90 13.57
N THR A 135 -24.08 24.82 14.55
CA THR A 135 -24.71 24.54 15.86
C THR A 135 -26.23 24.49 15.81
N GLU A 136 -26.85 25.07 14.77
CA GLU A 136 -28.31 25.04 14.62
C GLU A 136 -28.78 23.71 14.05
N LYS A 137 -27.98 23.14 13.14
CA LYS A 137 -28.22 21.81 12.59
C LYS A 137 -27.62 20.67 13.42
N GLU A 138 -26.80 20.99 14.43
CA GLU A 138 -26.04 20.03 15.24
C GLU A 138 -25.18 19.07 14.39
N VAL A 139 -24.43 19.65 13.45
CA VAL A 139 -23.55 18.88 12.54
C VAL A 139 -22.14 19.46 12.49
N PHE A 140 -21.19 18.57 12.22
CA PHE A 140 -19.85 18.86 11.75
C PHE A 140 -19.76 18.70 10.23
N TYR A 141 -18.89 19.50 9.64
CA TYR A 141 -18.38 19.28 8.28
C TYR A 141 -16.98 18.67 8.39
N CYS A 142 -16.77 17.58 7.66
CA CYS A 142 -15.59 16.75 7.76
C CYS A 142 -14.89 16.65 6.40
N THR A 143 -13.56 16.66 6.45
CA THR A 143 -12.71 16.28 5.32
C THR A 143 -12.03 14.97 5.70
N ASP A 144 -12.25 13.93 4.91
CA ASP A 144 -11.61 12.61 5.07
C ASP A 144 -10.61 12.40 3.92
N PRO A 145 -9.32 12.63 4.18
CA PRO A 145 -8.29 12.48 3.16
C PRO A 145 -8.20 11.08 2.56
N TYR A 146 -8.41 10.04 3.37
CA TYR A 146 -8.24 8.65 2.95
C TYR A 146 -9.29 8.21 1.93
N PHE A 147 -10.53 8.66 2.12
CA PHE A 147 -11.62 8.40 1.18
C PHE A 147 -11.81 9.50 0.13
N LEU A 148 -10.91 10.50 0.09
CA LEU A 148 -11.03 11.70 -0.75
C LEU A 148 -12.39 12.40 -0.59
N GLN A 149 -12.96 12.35 0.62
CA GLN A 149 -14.26 12.95 0.91
C GLN A 149 -14.06 14.38 1.41
N LYS A 150 -14.72 15.33 0.76
CA LYS A 150 -14.80 16.73 1.18
C LYS A 150 -16.21 17.04 1.67
N ASP A 151 -16.30 17.92 2.67
CA ASP A 151 -17.55 18.46 3.22
C ASP A 151 -18.56 17.38 3.63
N ALA A 152 -18.06 16.23 4.12
CA ALA A 152 -18.88 15.16 4.66
C ALA A 152 -19.65 15.66 5.89
N ILE A 153 -20.91 15.26 6.03
CA ILE A 153 -21.74 15.69 7.16
C ILE A 153 -21.71 14.62 8.24
N LEU A 154 -21.38 15.03 9.45
CA LEU A 154 -21.41 14.18 10.65
C LEU A 154 -22.29 14.81 11.71
N SER A 155 -23.34 14.12 12.17
CA SER A 155 -24.17 14.65 13.25
C SER A 155 -23.43 14.63 14.59
N PHE A 156 -23.77 15.55 15.50
CA PHE A 156 -23.20 15.54 16.86
C PHE A 156 -23.49 14.23 17.59
N ASN A 157 -24.67 13.64 17.38
CA ASN A 157 -25.05 12.36 17.99
C ASN A 157 -24.18 11.20 17.49
N ASP A 158 -23.91 11.15 16.19
CA ASP A 158 -23.03 10.15 15.60
C ASP A 158 -21.59 10.33 16.09
N PHE A 159 -21.10 11.58 16.13
CA PHE A 159 -19.81 11.90 16.72
C PHE A 159 -19.70 11.41 18.16
N ILE A 160 -20.67 11.74 19.02
CA ILE A 160 -20.69 11.32 20.43
C ILE A 160 -20.66 9.80 20.56
N SER A 161 -21.36 9.09 19.66
CA SER A 161 -21.47 7.64 19.73
C SER A 161 -20.22 6.91 19.22
N GLY A 162 -19.51 7.48 18.24
CA GLY A 162 -18.34 6.87 17.63
C GLY A 162 -16.99 7.40 18.09
N TYR A 163 -16.93 8.49 18.85
CA TYR A 163 -15.66 9.08 19.28
C TYR A 163 -14.84 8.13 20.17
N LEU A 164 -13.59 7.90 19.78
CA LEU A 164 -12.69 6.93 20.43
C LEU A 164 -11.74 7.56 21.46
N GLY A 165 -12.05 8.76 21.95
CA GLY A 165 -11.33 9.38 23.07
C GLY A 165 -10.06 10.14 22.70
N VAL A 166 -9.75 10.32 21.40
CA VAL A 166 -8.55 11.06 20.96
C VAL A 166 -8.92 12.19 20.01
N LEU A 167 -8.60 13.42 20.44
CA LEU A 167 -8.60 14.63 19.63
C LEU A 167 -7.15 15.01 19.33
N PHE A 168 -6.88 15.51 18.13
CA PHE A 168 -5.60 16.16 17.82
C PHE A 168 -5.83 17.51 17.13
N THR A 169 -4.98 18.48 17.45
CA THR A 169 -5.12 19.87 17.00
C THR A 169 -3.84 20.37 16.36
N PHE A 170 -3.97 21.38 15.51
CA PHE A 170 -2.86 21.98 14.78
C PHE A 170 -2.66 23.44 15.19
N GLU A 171 -1.41 23.82 15.39
CA GLU A 171 -1.02 25.19 15.72
C GLU A 171 0.24 25.57 14.93
N ILE A 172 0.23 26.74 14.29
CA ILE A 172 1.45 27.33 13.71
C ILE A 172 2.27 27.94 14.85
N THR A 173 3.44 27.36 15.14
CA THR A 173 4.30 27.82 16.26
C THR A 173 5.53 28.59 15.80
N ASN A 174 6.04 28.32 14.61
CA ASN A 174 7.27 28.94 14.07
C ASN A 174 7.14 29.19 12.56
N ASP A 175 8.08 29.93 11.99
CA ASP A 175 8.24 30.00 10.54
C ASP A 175 8.76 28.67 9.98
N GLU A 176 8.47 28.44 8.70
CA GLU A 176 8.96 27.27 7.97
C GLU A 176 10.46 27.37 7.69
N ILE A 177 11.19 26.27 7.91
CA ILE A 177 12.61 26.17 7.60
C ILE A 177 12.76 25.73 6.16
N PHE A 178 13.14 26.68 5.31
CA PHE A 178 13.44 26.39 3.90
C PHE A 178 14.84 25.78 3.73
N ASP A 179 15.88 26.37 4.32
CA ASP A 179 17.25 25.88 4.11
C ASP A 179 17.71 24.91 5.20
N TYR A 180 18.28 23.77 4.80
CA TYR A 180 18.78 22.75 5.71
C TYR A 180 20.06 22.08 5.21
N ASN A 181 20.90 21.63 6.14
CA ASN A 181 22.10 20.88 5.80
C ASN A 181 21.76 19.41 5.55
N TRP A 182 21.40 19.09 4.31
CA TRP A 182 20.96 17.74 3.94
C TRP A 182 22.03 16.66 4.21
N LYS A 183 23.32 16.98 4.04
CA LYS A 183 24.42 16.04 4.32
C LYS A 183 24.45 15.68 5.79
N GLU A 184 24.35 16.67 6.66
CA GLU A 184 24.32 16.46 8.10
C GLU A 184 23.09 15.66 8.54
N LEU A 185 21.91 15.94 7.98
CA LEU A 185 20.70 15.16 8.27
C LEU A 185 20.87 13.68 7.92
N ILE A 186 21.35 13.40 6.71
CA ILE A 186 21.58 12.03 6.25
C ILE A 186 22.65 11.35 7.11
N LEU A 187 23.78 12.01 7.37
CA LEU A 187 24.88 11.42 8.14
C LEU A 187 24.51 11.17 9.60
N ASN A 188 23.75 12.08 10.23
CA ASN A 188 23.29 11.91 11.61
C ASN A 188 22.26 10.78 11.71
N PHE A 189 21.28 10.74 10.80
CA PHE A 189 20.32 9.63 10.78
C PHE A 189 21.01 8.29 10.49
N SER A 190 22.04 8.29 9.63
CA SER A 190 22.76 7.06 9.31
C SER A 190 23.55 6.48 10.48
N LYS A 191 24.01 7.30 11.43
CA LYS A 191 24.59 6.81 12.69
C LYS A 191 23.58 5.99 13.49
N LYS A 192 22.31 6.43 13.52
CA LYS A 192 21.21 5.68 14.15
C LYS A 192 21.01 4.33 13.46
N LEU A 193 20.95 4.33 12.12
CA LEU A 193 20.76 3.09 11.35
C LEU A 193 21.90 2.08 11.53
N ASN A 194 23.14 2.56 11.63
CA ASN A 194 24.32 1.72 11.79
C ASN A 194 24.55 1.22 13.23
N GLY A 195 23.66 1.56 14.16
CA GLY A 195 23.85 1.32 15.59
C GLY A 195 24.85 2.30 16.20
N GLU A 196 24.43 3.03 17.24
CA GLU A 196 25.34 3.93 17.95
C GLU A 196 26.46 3.12 18.63
N SER A 197 27.72 3.55 18.44
CA SER A 197 28.89 3.06 19.20
C SER A 197 29.08 1.53 19.24
N GLY A 198 28.82 0.82 18.14
CA GLY A 198 29.01 -0.63 18.04
C GLY A 198 27.81 -1.47 18.51
N GLY A 199 26.67 -0.83 18.74
CA GLY A 199 25.40 -1.51 18.96
C GLY A 199 24.84 -2.21 17.72
N LYS A 200 23.75 -2.97 17.92
CA LYS A 200 23.03 -3.68 16.85
C LYS A 200 22.47 -2.68 15.82
N ASN A 201 22.76 -2.90 14.54
CA ASN A 201 22.24 -2.08 13.45
C ASN A 201 20.93 -2.63 12.87
N ILE A 202 20.31 -1.89 11.95
CA ILE A 202 19.04 -2.29 11.34
C ILE A 202 19.12 -3.63 10.58
N PHE A 203 20.24 -3.92 9.94
CA PHE A 203 20.42 -5.14 9.14
C PHE A 203 20.56 -6.38 10.03
N ASN A 204 21.25 -6.24 11.17
CA ASN A 204 21.25 -7.27 12.21
C ASN A 204 19.85 -7.49 12.79
N SER A 205 19.07 -6.42 12.96
CA SER A 205 17.67 -6.55 13.38
C SER A 205 16.81 -7.29 12.36
N MET A 206 17.03 -7.08 11.05
CA MET A 206 16.33 -7.83 10.01
C MET A 206 16.72 -9.31 10.02
N GLU A 207 17.99 -9.64 10.26
CA GLU A 207 18.40 -11.05 10.40
C GLU A 207 17.74 -11.72 11.61
N ASP A 208 17.71 -11.05 12.76
CA ASP A 208 17.05 -11.58 13.96
C ASP A 208 15.55 -11.80 13.71
N PHE A 209 14.90 -10.93 12.93
CA PHE A 209 13.52 -11.11 12.50
C PHE A 209 13.37 -12.34 11.60
N ALA A 210 14.23 -12.49 10.59
CA ALA A 210 14.23 -13.64 9.69
C ALA A 210 14.40 -14.97 10.45
N ALA A 211 15.40 -15.04 11.32
CA ALA A 211 15.67 -16.22 12.15
C ALA A 211 14.49 -16.54 13.09
N SER A 212 13.89 -15.52 13.71
CA SER A 212 12.75 -15.72 14.60
C SER A 212 11.53 -16.27 13.87
N VAL A 213 11.27 -15.82 12.63
CA VAL A 213 10.20 -16.37 11.79
C VAL A 213 10.48 -17.82 11.42
N GLU A 214 11.73 -18.11 11.01
CA GLU A 214 12.18 -19.45 10.62
C GLU A 214 12.01 -20.48 11.75
N GLU A 215 12.39 -20.11 12.97
CA GLU A 215 12.42 -21.03 14.11
C GLU A 215 11.10 -21.12 14.88
N GLY A 216 10.37 -20.02 15.03
CA GLY A 216 9.33 -19.93 16.07
C GLY A 216 8.03 -19.22 15.70
N PHE A 217 7.82 -18.86 14.42
CA PHE A 217 6.52 -18.34 14.01
C PHE A 217 5.40 -19.34 14.27
N CYS A 218 4.27 -18.87 14.83
CA CYS A 218 3.11 -19.68 15.16
C CYS A 218 1.83 -18.90 14.84
N ILE A 219 1.03 -19.40 13.89
CA ILE A 219 -0.19 -18.71 13.43
C ILE A 219 -1.19 -18.53 14.58
N GLU A 220 -1.38 -19.54 15.42
CA GLU A 220 -2.34 -19.49 16.52
C GLU A 220 -2.04 -18.35 17.49
N LYS A 221 -0.75 -18.14 17.82
CA LYS A 221 -0.32 -17.04 18.70
C LYS A 221 -0.54 -15.67 18.07
N GLU A 222 -0.29 -15.53 16.76
CA GLU A 222 -0.49 -14.25 16.06
C GLU A 222 -1.98 -13.90 15.88
N THR A 223 -2.87 -14.90 15.93
CA THR A 223 -4.30 -14.73 15.61
C THR A 223 -5.24 -14.83 16.82
N GLU A 224 -4.75 -15.20 18.01
CA GLU A 224 -5.56 -15.51 19.20
C GLU A 224 -6.53 -14.38 19.61
N SER A 225 -6.08 -13.13 19.54
CA SER A 225 -6.83 -11.96 20.07
C SER A 225 -7.46 -11.07 19.00
N ILE A 226 -7.20 -11.33 17.72
CA ILE A 226 -7.56 -10.42 16.63
C ILE A 226 -8.26 -11.20 15.52
N LYS A 227 -9.50 -10.82 15.24
CA LYS A 227 -10.35 -11.50 14.25
C LYS A 227 -10.03 -11.11 12.81
N ARG A 228 -9.70 -9.84 12.58
CA ARG A 228 -9.46 -9.26 11.25
C ARG A 228 -7.95 -9.22 10.98
N VAL A 229 -7.53 -9.85 9.88
CA VAL A 229 -6.12 -9.89 9.51
C VAL A 229 -5.50 -8.50 9.32
N ILE A 230 -6.26 -7.56 8.76
CA ILE A 230 -5.79 -6.19 8.54
C ILE A 230 -5.51 -5.41 9.84
N ASP A 231 -6.07 -5.86 10.97
CA ASP A 231 -5.85 -5.24 12.29
C ASP A 231 -4.68 -5.91 13.05
N MET A 232 -4.09 -6.98 12.51
CA MET A 232 -3.03 -7.72 13.18
C MET A 232 -1.74 -6.89 13.23
N PRO A 233 -0.98 -6.92 14.34
CA PRO A 233 0.24 -6.14 14.51
C PRO A 233 1.26 -6.33 13.38
N TYR A 234 1.45 -7.56 12.87
CA TYR A 234 2.37 -7.76 11.75
C TYR A 234 1.88 -7.03 10.49
N TYR A 235 0.58 -7.00 10.20
CA TYR A 235 0.02 -6.37 9.01
C TYR A 235 0.28 -4.86 9.05
N VAL A 236 -0.07 -4.24 10.19
CA VAL A 236 0.10 -2.81 10.42
C VAL A 236 1.59 -2.42 10.43
N ASN A 237 2.42 -3.17 11.15
CA ASN A 237 3.84 -2.84 11.30
C ASN A 237 4.61 -3.02 9.98
N LEU A 238 4.36 -4.09 9.22
CA LEU A 238 4.96 -4.27 7.89
C LEU A 238 4.49 -3.22 6.88
N GLN A 239 3.22 -2.80 6.95
CA GLN A 239 2.73 -1.69 6.12
C GLN A 239 3.45 -0.38 6.47
N SER A 240 3.70 -0.13 7.76
CA SER A 240 4.45 1.04 8.21
C SER A 240 5.90 1.01 7.71
N LEU A 241 6.55 -0.16 7.70
CA LEU A 241 7.89 -0.33 7.13
C LEU A 241 7.95 0.06 5.66
N ASN A 242 7.03 -0.45 4.84
CA ASN A 242 6.92 -0.09 3.43
C ASN A 242 6.77 1.45 3.28
N ARG A 243 5.78 2.04 3.93
CA ARG A 243 5.53 3.49 3.88
C ARG A 243 6.77 4.29 4.24
N GLY A 244 7.49 3.89 5.29
CA GLY A 244 8.72 4.55 5.72
C GLY A 244 9.80 4.64 4.63
N ARG A 245 9.95 3.60 3.79
CA ARG A 245 10.91 3.62 2.66
C ARG A 245 10.47 4.59 1.57
N VAL A 246 9.17 4.60 1.23
CA VAL A 246 8.62 5.54 0.23
C VAL A 246 8.72 6.99 0.72
N GLN A 247 8.43 7.21 2.00
CA GLN A 247 8.53 8.51 2.65
C GLN A 247 9.97 9.05 2.65
N TYR A 248 10.95 8.22 3.03
CA TYR A 248 12.35 8.61 2.97
C TYR A 248 12.82 8.83 1.53
N ALA A 249 12.36 8.01 0.59
CA ALA A 249 12.63 8.19 -0.84
C ALA A 249 12.14 9.57 -1.34
N ARG A 250 10.92 10.00 -0.95
CA ARG A 250 10.41 11.33 -1.29
C ARG A 250 11.22 12.46 -0.64
N PHE A 251 11.72 12.28 0.58
CA PHE A 251 12.67 13.22 1.18
C PHE A 251 13.97 13.34 0.35
N LEU A 252 14.51 12.22 -0.15
CA LEU A 252 15.69 12.22 -1.03
C LEU A 252 15.41 12.93 -2.35
N GLU A 253 14.23 12.74 -2.94
CA GLU A 253 13.81 13.41 -4.19
C GLU A 253 13.67 14.91 -4.01
N HIS A 254 12.99 15.34 -2.95
CA HIS A 254 12.88 16.76 -2.61
C HIS A 254 14.28 17.37 -2.41
N THR A 255 15.16 16.68 -1.68
CA THR A 255 16.54 17.13 -1.48
C THR A 255 17.33 17.20 -2.78
N ALA A 256 17.19 16.20 -3.65
CA ALA A 256 17.83 16.15 -4.96
C ALA A 256 17.43 17.35 -5.83
N ALA A 257 16.13 17.64 -5.89
CA ALA A 257 15.58 18.76 -6.65
C ALA A 257 16.02 20.11 -6.07
N LYS A 258 16.04 20.23 -4.74
CA LYS A 258 16.38 21.48 -4.04
C LYS A 258 17.85 21.86 -4.15
N TYR A 259 18.75 20.88 -4.04
CA TYR A 259 20.19 21.10 -3.97
C TYR A 259 20.95 20.65 -5.22
N ASP A 260 20.23 20.25 -6.28
CA ASP A 260 20.78 19.74 -7.54
C ASP A 260 21.74 18.54 -7.35
N VAL A 261 21.32 17.57 -6.53
CA VAL A 261 22.10 16.37 -6.19
C VAL A 261 21.43 15.14 -6.79
N LEU A 262 21.58 14.98 -8.11
CA LEU A 262 20.92 13.91 -8.87
C LEU A 262 21.29 12.51 -8.36
N GLU A 263 22.47 12.33 -7.75
CA GLU A 263 22.95 11.07 -7.16
C GLU A 263 22.00 10.49 -6.10
N LEU A 264 21.11 11.29 -5.52
CA LEU A 264 20.08 10.82 -4.58
C LEU A 264 18.90 10.12 -5.29
N LEU A 265 18.63 10.41 -6.56
CA LEU A 265 17.48 9.85 -7.29
C LEU A 265 17.59 8.32 -7.48
N PRO A 266 18.73 7.74 -7.88
CA PRO A 266 18.88 6.28 -7.95
C PRO A 266 18.70 5.60 -6.58
N ILE A 267 19.02 6.29 -5.48
CA ILE A 267 18.85 5.78 -4.11
C ILE A 267 17.36 5.78 -3.74
N SER A 268 16.66 6.88 -4.02
CA SER A 268 15.20 6.96 -3.88
C SER A 268 14.50 5.79 -4.61
N GLU A 269 14.86 5.56 -5.87
CA GLU A 269 14.25 4.48 -6.67
C GLU A 269 14.54 3.09 -6.11
N LYS A 270 15.73 2.85 -5.53
CA LYS A 270 16.03 1.61 -4.82
C LYS A 270 15.14 1.44 -3.59
N LEU A 271 14.93 2.49 -2.80
CA LEU A 271 14.08 2.44 -1.61
C LEU A 271 12.62 2.17 -1.95
N LYS A 272 12.08 2.80 -3.01
CA LYS A 272 10.73 2.48 -3.51
C LYS A 272 10.61 1.02 -3.95
N LYS A 273 11.63 0.47 -4.62
CA LYS A 273 11.64 -0.96 -4.99
C LYS A 273 11.64 -1.87 -3.78
N VAL A 274 12.43 -1.55 -2.76
CA VAL A 274 12.45 -2.29 -1.49
C VAL A 274 11.10 -2.22 -0.78
N SER A 275 10.43 -1.06 -0.85
CA SER A 275 9.10 -0.88 -0.27
C SER A 275 8.09 -1.90 -0.83
N TYR A 276 8.13 -2.17 -2.13
CA TYR A 276 7.31 -3.22 -2.75
C TYR A 276 7.66 -4.63 -2.26
N LYS A 277 8.93 -4.92 -1.97
CA LYS A 277 9.33 -6.22 -1.40
C LYS A 277 8.77 -6.44 0.00
N TRP A 278 8.71 -5.38 0.81
CA TRP A 278 8.01 -5.43 2.11
C TRP A 278 6.51 -5.68 1.96
N ASP A 279 5.86 -5.10 0.94
CA ASP A 279 4.46 -5.40 0.63
C ASP A 279 4.26 -6.86 0.22
N VAL A 280 5.11 -7.38 -0.68
CA VAL A 280 5.08 -8.80 -1.10
C VAL A 280 5.16 -9.72 0.11
N LEU A 281 6.08 -9.45 1.03
CA LEU A 281 6.22 -10.19 2.28
C LEU A 281 4.93 -10.14 3.11
N ARG A 282 4.33 -8.96 3.29
CA ARG A 282 3.06 -8.78 4.00
C ARG A 282 1.91 -9.55 3.34
N GLY A 283 1.84 -9.54 2.01
CA GLY A 283 0.83 -10.29 1.23
C GLY A 283 0.97 -11.80 1.45
N ILE A 284 2.17 -12.34 1.24
CA ILE A 284 2.47 -13.78 1.45
C ILE A 284 2.09 -14.21 2.87
N LEU A 285 2.49 -13.42 3.88
CA LEU A 285 2.20 -13.71 5.28
C LEU A 285 0.69 -13.72 5.54
N THR A 286 -0.03 -12.72 5.03
CA THR A 286 -1.49 -12.61 5.12
C THR A 286 -2.20 -13.82 4.53
N LYS A 287 -1.82 -14.23 3.31
CA LYS A 287 -2.44 -15.39 2.65
C LYS A 287 -2.13 -16.69 3.38
N ALA A 288 -0.89 -16.85 3.85
CA ALA A 288 -0.48 -18.04 4.58
C ALA A 288 -1.21 -18.18 5.92
N ILE A 289 -1.47 -17.07 6.62
CA ILE A 289 -2.28 -17.06 7.85
C ILE A 289 -3.73 -17.44 7.56
N LEU A 290 -4.37 -16.82 6.57
CA LEU A 290 -5.75 -17.13 6.19
C LEU A 290 -5.94 -18.59 5.77
N THR A 291 -4.93 -19.16 5.11
CA THR A 291 -4.93 -20.56 4.67
C THR A 291 -4.32 -21.53 5.69
N LYS A 292 -3.95 -21.04 6.89
CA LYS A 292 -3.33 -21.81 7.98
C LYS A 292 -2.10 -22.61 7.55
N ASN A 293 -1.27 -22.04 6.68
CA ASN A 293 -0.10 -22.69 6.11
C ASN A 293 1.21 -22.11 6.67
N GLU A 294 1.57 -22.57 7.87
CA GLU A 294 2.79 -22.14 8.56
C GLU A 294 4.08 -22.55 7.82
N ALA A 295 4.06 -23.66 7.07
CA ALA A 295 5.21 -24.13 6.31
C ALA A 295 5.62 -23.13 5.21
N ILE A 296 4.64 -22.48 4.57
CA ILE A 296 4.91 -21.39 3.61
C ILE A 296 5.58 -20.22 4.34
N ILE A 297 5.10 -19.84 5.53
CA ILE A 297 5.65 -18.72 6.30
C ILE A 297 7.13 -18.98 6.59
N LYS A 298 7.45 -20.13 7.19
CA LYS A 298 8.83 -20.50 7.58
C LYS A 298 9.77 -20.67 6.39
N SER A 299 9.27 -21.10 5.22
CA SER A 299 10.12 -21.34 4.05
C SER A 299 10.27 -20.13 3.12
N LYS A 300 9.27 -19.24 3.04
CA LYS A 300 9.26 -18.12 2.09
C LYS A 300 9.63 -16.79 2.73
N ILE A 301 9.20 -16.51 3.96
CA ILE A 301 9.38 -15.18 4.56
C ILE A 301 10.85 -14.89 4.93
N PRO A 302 11.60 -15.79 5.60
CA PRO A 302 12.99 -15.49 5.99
C PRO A 302 13.92 -15.17 4.81
N PRO A 303 13.91 -15.92 3.68
CA PRO A 303 14.72 -15.54 2.52
C PRO A 303 14.39 -14.15 1.95
N HIS A 304 13.11 -13.75 1.94
CA HIS A 304 12.71 -12.42 1.46
C HIS A 304 13.22 -11.31 2.39
N ILE A 305 13.19 -11.51 3.72
CA ILE A 305 13.74 -10.55 4.68
C ILE A 305 15.24 -10.36 4.45
N ARG A 306 15.98 -11.46 4.23
CA ARG A 306 17.42 -11.42 3.97
C ARG A 306 17.75 -10.70 2.66
N GLU A 307 17.00 -11.00 1.60
CA GLU A 307 17.12 -10.29 0.32
C GLU A 307 16.88 -8.78 0.48
N ILE A 308 15.83 -8.39 1.21
CA ILE A 308 15.54 -6.99 1.51
C ILE A 308 16.70 -6.34 2.28
N SER A 309 17.21 -7.03 3.31
CA SER A 309 18.33 -6.54 4.13
C SER A 309 19.58 -6.28 3.30
N ASP A 310 19.91 -7.18 2.36
CA ASP A 310 21.05 -7.02 1.46
C ASP A 310 20.90 -5.79 0.55
N ILE A 311 19.71 -5.61 -0.06
CA ILE A 311 19.43 -4.46 -0.92
C ILE A 311 19.45 -3.16 -0.12
N GLU A 312 18.86 -3.12 1.08
CA GLU A 312 18.88 -1.95 1.96
C GLU A 312 20.30 -1.61 2.40
N LYS A 313 21.14 -2.61 2.71
CA LYS A 313 22.54 -2.41 3.09
C LYS A 313 23.38 -1.83 1.96
N GLU A 314 23.20 -2.32 0.74
CA GLU A 314 23.84 -1.71 -0.44
C GLU A 314 23.39 -0.26 -0.66
N THR A 315 22.09 -0.01 -0.51
CA THR A 315 21.48 1.31 -0.67
C THR A 315 22.00 2.29 0.39
N PHE A 316 22.17 1.81 1.62
CA PHE A 316 22.69 2.59 2.75
C PHE A 316 24.14 3.01 2.52
N ASN A 317 24.98 2.06 2.07
CA ASN A 317 26.37 2.35 1.73
C ASN A 317 26.50 3.38 0.60
N LEU A 318 25.60 3.33 -0.39
CA LEU A 318 25.56 4.31 -1.47
C LEU A 318 25.14 5.70 -0.96
N LEU A 319 24.16 5.75 -0.06
CA LEU A 319 23.71 6.99 0.58
C LEU A 319 24.82 7.67 1.37
N ILE A 320 25.55 6.91 2.20
CA ILE A 320 26.70 7.41 2.97
C ILE A 320 27.79 7.98 2.07
N LYS A 321 28.16 7.29 0.99
CA LYS A 321 29.16 7.76 0.03
C LYS A 321 28.74 9.07 -0.62
N THR A 322 27.46 9.18 -0.99
CA THR A 322 26.88 10.37 -1.61
C THR A 322 26.89 11.56 -0.64
N ALA A 323 26.42 11.37 0.60
CA ALA A 323 26.41 12.42 1.61
C ALA A 323 27.82 12.85 2.05
N SER A 324 28.79 11.93 2.06
CA SER A 324 30.18 12.22 2.42
C SER A 324 31.00 12.85 1.28
N GLY A 325 30.44 12.95 0.07
CA GLY A 325 31.13 13.51 -1.10
C GLY A 325 32.19 12.58 -1.72
N THR A 326 32.10 11.27 -1.48
CA THR A 326 33.03 10.25 -2.01
C THR A 326 32.42 9.40 -3.13
N SER A 327 31.25 9.79 -3.63
CA SER A 327 30.57 9.10 -4.74
C SER A 327 31.14 9.48 -6.10
N HIS A 328 31.55 8.48 -6.89
CA HIS A 328 31.84 8.63 -8.32
C HIS A 328 30.76 7.91 -9.13
N ILE A 329 29.56 8.48 -9.23
CA ILE A 329 28.50 7.90 -10.06
C ILE A 329 28.69 8.41 -11.49
N ASN A 330 28.81 7.48 -12.44
CA ASN A 330 28.92 7.79 -13.86
C ASN A 330 27.61 8.43 -14.37
N SER A 331 27.72 9.57 -15.05
CA SER A 331 26.61 10.39 -15.56
C SER A 331 25.66 9.67 -16.54
N ASN A 332 26.00 8.46 -16.99
CA ASN A 332 25.16 7.63 -17.84
C ASN A 332 23.93 7.02 -17.14
N VAL A 333 23.87 7.02 -15.79
CA VAL A 333 22.69 6.54 -15.04
C VAL A 333 21.50 7.49 -15.15
N PHE A 334 21.76 8.80 -15.29
CA PHE A 334 20.73 9.84 -15.27
C PHE A 334 19.93 9.94 -16.58
N LYS A 335 20.51 9.51 -17.72
CA LYS A 335 19.81 9.52 -19.02
C LYS A 335 18.64 8.54 -19.14
N LYS A 336 18.46 7.62 -18.18
CA LYS A 336 17.34 6.67 -18.18
C LYS A 336 16.08 7.19 -17.48
N ILE A 337 16.19 8.25 -16.67
CA ILE A 337 15.13 8.72 -15.78
C ILE A 337 14.14 9.66 -16.51
N ASP A 338 14.56 10.35 -17.57
CA ASP A 338 13.73 11.30 -18.34
C ASP A 338 12.69 10.66 -19.29
N SER A 339 12.37 9.37 -19.14
CA SER A 339 11.52 8.65 -20.11
C SER A 339 10.27 8.01 -19.50
N VAL A 340 9.62 8.64 -18.51
CA VAL A 340 8.33 8.14 -18.00
C VAL A 340 7.33 9.28 -17.83
N SER A 341 6.82 9.80 -18.95
CA SER A 341 5.54 10.51 -19.03
C SER A 341 5.10 10.65 -20.48
N LYS A 342 5.04 9.54 -21.22
CA LYS A 342 4.34 9.53 -22.50
C LYS A 342 2.90 9.09 -22.27
N LYS A 343 1.96 9.97 -22.66
CA LYS A 343 0.55 9.58 -22.92
C LYS A 343 0.54 8.29 -23.76
N PRO A 344 -0.40 7.37 -23.55
CA PRO A 344 -0.47 6.16 -24.35
C PRO A 344 -0.65 6.54 -25.82
N GLU A 345 0.40 6.33 -26.63
CA GLU A 345 0.25 6.30 -28.08
C GLU A 345 -0.70 5.15 -28.39
N LYS A 346 -1.69 5.39 -29.28
CA LYS A 346 -2.55 4.31 -29.78
C LYS A 346 -1.68 3.27 -30.47
N MET A 347 -1.37 2.18 -29.77
CA MET A 347 -0.68 1.04 -30.35
C MET A 347 -1.70 0.19 -31.10
N ASN A 348 -1.51 0.04 -32.41
CA ASN A 348 -2.20 -0.94 -33.22
C ASN A 348 -1.35 -2.22 -33.25
N PHE A 349 -1.89 -3.31 -32.70
CA PHE A 349 -1.22 -4.61 -32.71
C PHE A 349 -1.65 -5.43 -33.94
N ASN A 350 -0.71 -6.11 -34.57
CA ASN A 350 -0.94 -6.86 -35.81
C ASN A 350 -1.53 -8.26 -35.57
N SER A 351 -1.32 -8.82 -34.38
CA SER A 351 -1.77 -10.16 -34.00
C SER A 351 -1.94 -10.26 -32.49
N TYR A 352 -2.85 -11.14 -32.05
CA TYR A 352 -3.08 -11.44 -30.64
C TYR A 352 -2.98 -12.95 -30.43
N SER A 353 -2.17 -13.38 -29.46
CA SER A 353 -2.06 -14.76 -29.02
C SER A 353 -2.57 -14.89 -27.59
N TYR A 354 -3.78 -15.43 -27.44
CA TYR A 354 -4.40 -15.68 -26.14
C TYR A 354 -3.80 -16.95 -25.53
N LEU A 355 -3.17 -16.84 -24.36
CA LEU A 355 -2.63 -18.02 -23.68
C LEU A 355 -3.76 -18.78 -23.00
N ASP A 356 -3.78 -20.10 -23.18
CA ASP A 356 -4.70 -20.99 -22.46
C ASP A 356 -4.18 -21.26 -21.04
N LEU A 357 -4.85 -20.66 -20.06
CA LEU A 357 -4.50 -20.78 -18.65
C LEU A 357 -5.24 -21.91 -17.93
N SER A 358 -6.10 -22.69 -18.63
CA SER A 358 -7.01 -23.64 -17.97
C SER A 358 -6.30 -24.68 -17.11
N ASN A 359 -5.09 -25.10 -17.52
CA ASN A 359 -4.27 -26.08 -16.79
C ASN A 359 -3.48 -25.47 -15.64
N TYR A 360 -3.45 -24.13 -15.54
CA TYR A 360 -2.72 -23.39 -14.52
C TYR A 360 -3.65 -22.75 -13.49
N PHE A 361 -4.95 -22.68 -13.74
CA PHE A 361 -5.93 -22.21 -12.78
C PHE A 361 -5.88 -23.04 -11.50
N ASN A 362 -5.70 -22.36 -10.38
CA ASN A 362 -5.57 -22.94 -9.05
C ASN A 362 -6.47 -22.24 -8.02
N ASN A 363 -7.30 -21.29 -8.46
CA ASN A 363 -8.15 -20.49 -7.61
C ASN A 363 -9.53 -20.25 -8.23
N LYS A 364 -10.54 -20.08 -7.37
CA LYS A 364 -11.93 -19.81 -7.77
C LYS A 364 -12.32 -18.39 -7.35
N GLY A 365 -12.20 -17.45 -8.27
CA GLY A 365 -12.51 -16.04 -8.06
C GLY A 365 -13.99 -15.70 -8.15
N PHE A 366 -14.75 -16.41 -8.98
CA PHE A 366 -16.17 -16.12 -9.22
C PHE A 366 -17.12 -17.16 -8.65
N GLY A 367 -18.32 -16.74 -8.24
CA GLY A 367 -19.38 -17.62 -7.76
C GLY A 367 -20.77 -17.00 -7.84
N ALA A 368 -21.79 -17.85 -7.86
CA ALA A 368 -23.19 -17.45 -7.85
C ALA A 368 -23.68 -16.97 -6.47
N LEU A 369 -24.56 -15.97 -6.46
CA LEU A 369 -25.16 -15.41 -5.24
C LEU A 369 -26.00 -16.42 -4.44
N LEU A 370 -26.62 -17.38 -5.12
CA LEU A 370 -27.56 -18.33 -4.51
C LEU A 370 -26.90 -19.66 -4.12
N ASP A 371 -25.62 -19.85 -4.41
CA ASP A 371 -24.91 -21.07 -4.03
C ASP A 371 -24.29 -20.96 -2.63
N GLU A 372 -25.08 -21.33 -1.61
CA GLU A 372 -24.63 -21.40 -0.22
C GLU A 372 -23.53 -22.45 0.01
N THR A 373 -23.39 -23.43 -0.90
CA THR A 373 -22.38 -24.51 -0.84
C THR A 373 -21.14 -24.24 -1.69
N GLY A 374 -21.12 -23.09 -2.39
CA GLY A 374 -20.08 -22.73 -3.35
C GLY A 374 -18.70 -22.60 -2.71
N LYS A 375 -17.67 -23.01 -3.44
CA LYS A 375 -16.26 -23.00 -3.01
C LYS A 375 -15.48 -21.76 -3.43
N SER A 376 -16.16 -20.74 -3.98
CA SER A 376 -15.53 -19.51 -4.46
C SER A 376 -14.90 -18.75 -3.31
N ASN A 377 -13.62 -18.43 -3.47
CA ASN A 377 -12.80 -17.79 -2.45
C ASN A 377 -11.56 -17.17 -3.11
N LEU A 378 -11.73 -16.00 -3.71
CA LEU A 378 -10.66 -15.24 -4.34
C LEU A 378 -9.53 -14.93 -3.35
N ASN A 379 -9.89 -14.34 -2.21
CA ASN A 379 -8.92 -13.75 -1.29
C ASN A 379 -8.42 -14.72 -0.20
N GLY A 380 -9.01 -15.91 -0.08
CA GLY A 380 -8.71 -16.87 0.99
C GLY A 380 -9.53 -16.66 2.27
N ALA A 381 -10.21 -15.52 2.43
CA ALA A 381 -11.08 -15.19 3.55
C ALA A 381 -12.58 -15.43 3.26
N GLY A 382 -12.92 -15.94 2.08
CA GLY A 382 -14.29 -16.22 1.66
C GLY A 382 -14.89 -15.19 0.70
N MET A 383 -14.11 -14.18 0.28
CA MET A 383 -14.58 -13.19 -0.69
C MET A 383 -14.55 -13.75 -2.11
N PHE A 384 -15.56 -13.47 -2.92
CA PHE A 384 -15.61 -13.82 -4.35
C PHE A 384 -16.37 -12.77 -5.15
N PHE A 385 -16.12 -12.75 -6.46
CA PHE A 385 -16.83 -11.93 -7.43
C PHE A 385 -18.14 -12.59 -7.85
N VAL A 386 -19.20 -11.80 -7.98
CA VAL A 386 -20.51 -12.32 -8.38
C VAL A 386 -20.50 -12.65 -9.88
N SER A 387 -20.73 -13.92 -10.22
CA SER A 387 -20.69 -14.40 -11.61
C SER A 387 -21.78 -13.80 -12.51
N ASP A 388 -22.93 -13.41 -11.93
CA ASP A 388 -24.05 -12.78 -12.64
C ASP A 388 -23.70 -11.42 -13.24
N ASP A 389 -22.62 -10.78 -12.76
CA ASP A 389 -22.18 -9.45 -13.22
C ASP A 389 -21.16 -9.52 -14.37
N ILE A 390 -20.82 -10.72 -14.86
CA ILE A 390 -19.85 -10.92 -15.95
C ILE A 390 -20.53 -10.72 -17.31
N SER A 391 -19.83 -10.06 -18.25
CA SER A 391 -20.27 -10.02 -19.66
C SER A 391 -20.32 -11.43 -20.28
N SER A 392 -21.28 -11.65 -21.17
CA SER A 392 -21.36 -12.88 -21.96
C SER A 392 -20.26 -13.01 -23.03
N ASP A 393 -19.48 -11.95 -23.28
CA ASP A 393 -18.46 -11.92 -24.31
C ASP A 393 -17.25 -12.80 -23.94
N GLU A 394 -16.83 -13.67 -24.86
CA GLU A 394 -15.63 -14.51 -24.69
C GLU A 394 -14.34 -13.68 -24.79
N ILE A 395 -14.35 -12.64 -25.63
CA ILE A 395 -13.23 -11.70 -25.80
C ILE A 395 -13.60 -10.37 -25.17
N TRP A 396 -12.87 -9.97 -24.15
CA TRP A 396 -12.99 -8.64 -23.56
C TRP A 396 -12.05 -7.68 -24.30
N GLU A 397 -12.62 -6.59 -24.80
CA GLU A 397 -11.87 -5.48 -25.42
C GLU A 397 -11.84 -4.29 -24.46
N ILE A 398 -10.63 -3.89 -24.05
CA ILE A 398 -10.40 -2.76 -23.13
C ILE A 398 -9.37 -1.84 -23.77
N ASP A 399 -9.79 -0.64 -24.16
CA ASP A 399 -8.97 0.29 -24.93
C ASP A 399 -8.38 -0.37 -26.20
N ASN A 400 -7.08 -0.63 -26.22
CA ASN A 400 -6.38 -1.33 -27.31
C ASN A 400 -5.97 -2.78 -26.95
N MET A 401 -6.44 -3.28 -25.82
CA MET A 401 -6.14 -4.62 -25.29
C MET A 401 -7.28 -5.58 -25.58
N LYS A 402 -6.92 -6.86 -25.79
CA LYS A 402 -7.89 -7.96 -25.98
C LYS A 402 -7.52 -9.13 -25.08
N PHE A 403 -8.52 -9.70 -24.43
CA PHE A 403 -8.34 -10.84 -23.53
C PHE A 403 -9.37 -11.90 -23.82
N LYS A 404 -8.94 -13.16 -23.89
CA LYS A 404 -9.85 -14.29 -23.84
C LYS A 404 -10.17 -14.57 -22.37
N PHE A 405 -11.37 -14.18 -21.94
CA PHE A 405 -11.79 -14.35 -20.55
C PHE A 405 -12.16 -15.83 -20.29
N PRO A 406 -11.78 -16.40 -19.13
CA PRO A 406 -12.11 -17.78 -18.83
C PRO A 406 -13.62 -18.00 -18.69
N LYS A 407 -14.08 -19.16 -19.14
CA LYS A 407 -15.46 -19.57 -18.90
C LYS A 407 -15.66 -19.86 -17.41
N VAL A 408 -16.41 -19.01 -16.73
CA VAL A 408 -16.76 -19.19 -15.32
C VAL A 408 -17.78 -20.32 -15.17
N LEU A 409 -17.39 -21.34 -14.40
CA LEU A 409 -18.21 -22.52 -14.12
C LEU A 409 -18.08 -22.87 -12.63
N GLU A 410 -19.19 -23.18 -11.96
CA GLU A 410 -19.20 -23.42 -10.51
C GLU A 410 -18.24 -24.52 -10.04
N SER A 411 -18.02 -25.56 -10.85
CA SER A 411 -17.14 -26.68 -10.49
C SER A 411 -15.66 -26.50 -10.87
N ARG A 412 -15.27 -25.37 -11.48
CA ARG A 412 -13.90 -25.15 -11.97
C ARG A 412 -13.26 -23.89 -11.39
N TYR A 413 -11.93 -23.92 -11.36
CA TYR A 413 -11.11 -22.72 -11.16
C TYR A 413 -11.17 -21.85 -12.40
N ASP A 414 -11.09 -20.54 -12.18
CA ASP A 414 -11.28 -19.50 -13.19
C ASP A 414 -10.15 -18.46 -13.18
N ASN A 415 -9.17 -18.61 -12.28
CA ASN A 415 -8.03 -17.72 -12.24
C ASN A 415 -6.78 -18.41 -11.69
N VAL A 416 -5.63 -17.79 -11.97
CA VAL A 416 -4.33 -18.15 -11.40
C VAL A 416 -4.06 -17.23 -10.22
N SER A 417 -3.99 -17.76 -9.00
CA SER A 417 -3.35 -17.11 -7.86
C SER A 417 -1.84 -17.38 -7.94
N CYS A 418 -1.03 -16.34 -8.10
CA CYS A 418 0.41 -16.45 -8.37
C CYS A 418 1.14 -17.20 -7.25
N SER A 419 1.53 -18.44 -7.51
CA SER A 419 2.13 -19.39 -6.58
C SER A 419 3.50 -19.88 -7.05
N GLY A 420 4.19 -19.09 -7.90
CA GLY A 420 5.46 -19.48 -8.50
C GLY A 420 5.33 -20.43 -9.70
N GLN A 421 4.19 -20.40 -10.41
CA GLN A 421 3.95 -21.32 -11.53
C GLN A 421 4.89 -21.05 -12.70
N GLU A 422 5.31 -22.13 -13.34
CA GLU A 422 6.04 -22.11 -14.61
C GLU A 422 5.10 -22.50 -15.74
N MET A 423 4.80 -21.55 -16.63
CA MET A 423 3.92 -21.74 -17.77
C MET A 423 4.72 -21.98 -19.04
N GLU A 424 4.41 -23.06 -19.76
CA GLU A 424 5.02 -23.39 -21.05
C GLU A 424 3.94 -23.41 -22.14
N PHE A 425 4.27 -22.85 -23.30
CA PHE A 425 3.36 -22.80 -24.43
C PHE A 425 4.13 -22.82 -25.75
N SER A 426 3.39 -23.01 -26.85
CA SER A 426 3.98 -22.99 -28.19
C SER A 426 4.63 -21.61 -28.46
N PRO A 427 5.87 -21.53 -28.95
CA PRO A 427 6.58 -20.26 -29.01
C PRO A 427 5.91 -19.19 -29.87
N VAL A 428 5.71 -18.01 -29.30
CA VAL A 428 4.99 -16.86 -29.90
C VAL A 428 5.94 -15.68 -30.07
N ASP A 429 5.90 -15.04 -31.24
CA ASP A 429 6.59 -13.75 -31.44
C ASP A 429 5.88 -12.67 -30.61
N CYS A 430 6.61 -12.05 -29.70
CA CYS A 430 6.06 -11.17 -28.68
C CYS A 430 6.89 -9.89 -28.61
N SER A 431 6.18 -8.77 -28.63
CA SER A 431 6.71 -7.42 -28.43
C SER A 431 6.10 -6.76 -27.18
N ASN A 432 4.88 -7.16 -26.80
CA ASN A 432 4.23 -6.74 -25.57
C ASN A 432 3.45 -7.90 -24.94
N ILE A 433 3.26 -7.83 -23.63
CA ILE A 433 2.38 -8.71 -22.88
C ILE A 433 1.23 -7.88 -22.30
N MET A 434 0.00 -8.35 -22.48
CA MET A 434 -1.18 -7.80 -21.86
C MET A 434 -1.61 -8.73 -20.74
N LEU A 435 -1.93 -8.16 -19.58
CA LEU A 435 -2.40 -8.90 -18.42
C LEU A 435 -3.77 -8.38 -17.98
N LEU A 436 -4.65 -9.32 -17.62
CA LEU A 436 -5.93 -9.08 -16.98
C LEU A 436 -5.89 -9.71 -15.59
N GLY A 437 -6.04 -8.90 -14.55
CA GLY A 437 -5.81 -9.36 -13.18
C GLY A 437 -6.28 -8.39 -12.11
N THR A 438 -6.07 -8.77 -10.86
CA THR A 438 -6.37 -7.94 -9.69
C THR A 438 -5.48 -8.35 -8.50
N ALA A 439 -5.45 -7.52 -7.46
CA ALA A 439 -4.84 -7.85 -6.18
C ALA A 439 -5.83 -7.81 -5.02
N ASP A 440 -5.60 -8.63 -3.97
CA ASP A 440 -6.32 -8.63 -2.69
C ASP A 440 -5.41 -8.39 -1.47
N PHE A 441 -5.92 -7.72 -0.43
CA PHE A 441 -5.18 -7.33 0.78
C PHE A 441 -3.99 -6.40 0.57
N GLY A 442 -3.99 -5.68 -0.55
CA GLY A 442 -2.99 -4.68 -0.90
C GLY A 442 -2.88 -4.50 -2.41
N SER A 443 -2.16 -3.45 -2.81
CA SER A 443 -1.71 -3.25 -4.18
C SER A 443 -0.26 -3.71 -4.27
N PHE A 444 0.11 -4.46 -5.30
CA PHE A 444 1.44 -5.06 -5.38
C PHE A 444 2.09 -4.84 -6.73
N LYS A 445 3.43 -4.71 -6.71
CA LYS A 445 4.30 -4.83 -7.88
C LYS A 445 5.26 -5.98 -7.65
N GLU A 446 5.44 -6.80 -8.68
CA GLU A 446 6.41 -7.89 -8.68
C GLU A 446 6.76 -8.26 -10.12
N SER A 447 7.85 -8.97 -10.31
CA SER A 447 8.34 -9.35 -11.62
C SER A 447 7.84 -10.72 -12.07
N ILE A 448 7.47 -10.81 -13.36
CA ILE A 448 7.38 -12.07 -14.09
C ILE A 448 8.64 -12.26 -14.93
N ILE A 449 9.00 -13.50 -15.24
CA ILE A 449 10.15 -13.81 -16.09
C ILE A 449 9.65 -14.40 -17.41
N LEU A 450 9.90 -13.72 -18.51
CA LEU A 450 9.70 -14.24 -19.85
C LEU A 450 10.90 -15.11 -20.25
N ARG A 451 10.65 -16.30 -20.79
CA ARG A 451 11.68 -17.21 -21.29
C ARG A 451 11.61 -17.29 -22.81
N PHE A 452 12.72 -17.00 -23.48
CA PHE A 452 12.80 -17.02 -24.95
C PHE A 452 13.34 -18.35 -25.47
N ILE A 453 13.10 -18.64 -26.75
CA ILE A 453 13.61 -19.86 -27.40
C ILE A 453 15.13 -19.92 -27.47
N ASP A 454 15.80 -18.76 -27.49
CA ASP A 454 17.27 -18.64 -27.54
C ASP A 454 17.93 -18.88 -26.17
N GLY A 455 17.14 -19.15 -25.14
CA GLY A 455 17.60 -19.38 -23.76
C GLY A 455 17.77 -18.11 -22.93
N SER A 456 17.59 -16.92 -23.53
CA SER A 456 17.57 -15.67 -22.78
C SER A 456 16.28 -15.52 -21.96
N THR A 457 16.33 -14.63 -20.97
CA THR A 457 15.18 -14.24 -20.16
C THR A 457 15.02 -12.73 -20.11
N GLU A 458 13.80 -12.28 -19.89
CA GLU A 458 13.50 -10.88 -19.60
C GLU A 458 12.60 -10.78 -18.37
N GLU A 459 12.98 -9.91 -17.45
CA GLU A 459 12.16 -9.56 -16.28
C GLU A 459 11.20 -8.43 -16.64
N VAL A 460 9.90 -8.65 -16.43
CA VAL A 460 8.85 -7.64 -16.63
C VAL A 460 8.22 -7.33 -15.30
N ASN A 461 8.37 -6.08 -14.85
CA ASN A 461 7.79 -5.59 -13.60
C ASN A 461 6.30 -5.31 -13.80
N ILE A 462 5.45 -6.19 -13.26
CA ILE A 462 4.01 -6.08 -13.34
C ILE A 462 3.45 -5.51 -12.03
N GLY A 463 2.20 -5.08 -12.05
CA GLY A 463 1.59 -4.57 -10.84
C GLY A 463 0.09 -4.45 -10.98
N PHE A 464 -0.61 -4.83 -9.91
CA PHE A 464 -2.06 -4.78 -9.81
C PHE A 464 -2.49 -4.00 -8.58
N THR A 465 -3.44 -3.10 -8.79
CA THR A 465 -4.11 -2.35 -7.72
C THR A 465 -5.03 -3.28 -6.93
N GLU A 466 -5.20 -2.99 -5.64
CA GLU A 466 -6.19 -3.67 -4.80
C GLU A 466 -7.59 -3.47 -5.37
N LEU A 467 -8.36 -4.55 -5.41
CA LEU A 467 -9.67 -4.64 -6.07
C LEU A 467 -10.72 -3.59 -5.66
N VAL A 468 -10.58 -2.94 -4.50
CA VAL A 468 -11.51 -1.90 -4.02
C VAL A 468 -11.11 -0.48 -4.43
N PHE A 469 -9.84 -0.24 -4.79
CA PHE A 469 -9.31 1.10 -5.06
C PHE A 469 -9.39 1.50 -6.53
N ALA A 470 -9.13 2.79 -6.78
CA ALA A 470 -8.92 3.31 -8.14
C ALA A 470 -7.52 2.92 -8.65
N PRO A 471 -7.32 2.71 -9.97
CA PRO A 471 -6.04 2.26 -10.52
C PRO A 471 -4.84 3.12 -10.08
N LEU A 472 -3.83 2.48 -9.47
CA LEU A 472 -2.60 3.12 -9.00
C LEU A 472 -1.43 2.99 -9.97
N TYR A 473 -1.42 1.92 -10.78
CA TYR A 473 -0.26 1.59 -11.62
C TYR A 473 -0.47 1.90 -13.10
N GLY A 474 -1.39 2.80 -13.44
CA GLY A 474 -1.70 3.14 -14.84
C GLY A 474 -2.42 2.01 -15.58
N GLU A 475 -3.19 1.22 -14.86
CA GLU A 475 -4.05 0.17 -15.39
C GLU A 475 -5.41 0.76 -15.79
N SER A 476 -6.08 0.13 -16.75
CA SER A 476 -7.48 0.42 -17.08
C SER A 476 -8.41 -0.50 -16.29
N VAL A 477 -9.56 0.00 -15.85
CA VAL A 477 -10.60 -0.85 -15.25
C VAL A 477 -11.24 -1.68 -16.35
N ALA A 478 -11.07 -3.00 -16.31
CA ALA A 478 -11.59 -3.92 -17.30
C ALA A 478 -12.99 -4.44 -16.95
N TRP A 479 -13.26 -4.58 -15.66
CA TRP A 479 -14.55 -4.97 -15.14
C TRP A 479 -14.75 -4.35 -13.76
N GLU A 480 -15.99 -3.97 -13.46
CA GLU A 480 -16.41 -3.50 -12.15
C GLU A 480 -17.78 -4.12 -11.81
N GLY A 481 -17.88 -4.79 -10.66
CA GLY A 481 -19.10 -5.47 -10.27
C GLY A 481 -19.19 -5.72 -8.77
N ARG A 482 -20.16 -6.53 -8.36
CA ARG A 482 -20.40 -6.87 -6.95
C ARG A 482 -19.41 -7.95 -6.48
N ALA A 483 -19.03 -7.84 -5.21
CA ALA A 483 -18.39 -8.91 -4.47
C ALA A 483 -19.28 -9.37 -3.32
N CYS A 484 -19.08 -10.61 -2.90
CA CYS A 484 -19.67 -11.17 -1.71
C CYS A 484 -18.59 -11.79 -0.82
N GLU A 485 -18.87 -11.88 0.47
CA GLU A 485 -18.07 -12.62 1.43
C GLU A 485 -18.91 -13.74 2.05
N ARG A 486 -18.31 -14.92 2.15
CA ARG A 486 -18.91 -16.07 2.84
C ARG A 486 -18.44 -16.10 4.29
N LEU A 487 -19.30 -15.68 5.20
CA LEU A 487 -19.04 -15.63 6.64
C LEU A 487 -19.99 -16.60 7.36
N ASP A 488 -19.44 -17.59 8.07
CA ASP A 488 -20.19 -18.59 8.85
C ASP A 488 -21.33 -19.27 8.06
N GLY A 489 -21.08 -19.56 6.78
CA GLY A 489 -22.04 -20.20 5.87
C GLY A 489 -23.09 -19.25 5.28
N LYS A 490 -23.06 -17.95 5.61
CA LYS A 490 -23.93 -16.92 5.01
C LYS A 490 -23.17 -16.09 3.99
N ILE A 491 -23.87 -15.70 2.93
CA ILE A 491 -23.35 -14.79 1.91
C ILE A 491 -23.74 -13.36 2.31
N GLN A 492 -22.75 -12.47 2.40
CA GLN A 492 -22.95 -11.04 2.59
C GLN A 492 -22.43 -10.30 1.37
N VAL A 493 -23.27 -9.43 0.79
CA VAL A 493 -22.87 -8.60 -0.36
C VAL A 493 -22.09 -7.41 0.16
N HIS A 494 -20.93 -7.13 -0.43
CA HIS A 494 -20.17 -5.92 -0.12
C HIS A 494 -20.92 -4.67 -0.60
N ASN A 495 -20.88 -3.60 0.18
CA ASN A 495 -21.49 -2.32 -0.21
C ASN A 495 -20.75 -1.67 -1.40
N SER A 496 -19.44 -1.92 -1.50
CA SER A 496 -18.59 -1.37 -2.55
C SER A 496 -18.39 -2.34 -3.70
N LYS A 497 -18.32 -1.78 -4.90
CA LYS A 497 -17.92 -2.53 -6.08
C LYS A 497 -16.43 -2.84 -6.07
N VAL A 498 -16.10 -3.94 -6.73
CA VAL A 498 -14.75 -4.46 -6.88
C VAL A 498 -14.36 -4.46 -8.35
N LYS A 499 -13.06 -4.47 -8.63
CA LYS A 499 -12.51 -4.25 -9.96
C LYS A 499 -11.58 -5.38 -10.41
N ILE A 500 -11.54 -5.59 -11.72
CA ILE A 500 -10.45 -6.29 -12.42
C ILE A 500 -9.81 -5.27 -13.35
N PHE A 501 -8.49 -5.30 -13.42
CA PHE A 501 -7.69 -4.33 -14.14
C PHE A 501 -7.01 -4.98 -15.36
N ALA A 502 -6.78 -4.17 -16.38
CA ALA A 502 -6.04 -4.54 -17.58
C ALA A 502 -4.85 -3.61 -17.80
N LYS A 503 -3.71 -4.18 -18.19
CA LYS A 503 -2.52 -3.39 -18.54
C LYS A 503 -1.64 -4.08 -19.56
N THR A 504 -1.01 -3.27 -20.42
CA THR A 504 0.01 -3.69 -21.39
C THR A 504 1.41 -3.35 -20.88
N TYR A 505 2.35 -4.27 -21.06
CA TYR A 505 3.77 -4.11 -20.73
C TYR A 505 4.61 -4.38 -21.98
N LYS A 506 5.44 -3.40 -22.33
CA LYS A 506 6.34 -3.48 -23.48
C LYS A 506 7.61 -4.23 -23.11
N LEU A 507 8.04 -5.15 -23.96
CA LEU A 507 9.32 -5.83 -23.81
C LEU A 507 10.47 -4.89 -24.22
N ASN A 508 11.56 -4.96 -23.47
CA ASN A 508 12.83 -4.34 -23.83
C ASN A 508 13.42 -4.98 -25.07
N LYS A 509 13.24 -6.30 -25.21
CA LYS A 509 13.69 -7.08 -26.37
C LYS A 509 12.52 -7.89 -26.94
N PRO A 510 11.86 -7.39 -28.00
CA PRO A 510 10.92 -8.21 -28.76
C PRO A 510 11.58 -9.51 -29.22
N GLY A 511 10.87 -10.62 -29.13
CA GLY A 511 11.43 -11.92 -29.44
C GLY A 511 10.42 -13.05 -29.28
N ARG A 512 10.87 -14.27 -29.54
CA ARG A 512 10.00 -15.45 -29.54
C ARG A 512 9.98 -16.12 -28.17
N VAL A 513 8.90 -15.90 -27.44
CA VAL A 513 8.69 -16.34 -26.05
C VAL A 513 8.09 -17.74 -26.03
N LYS A 514 8.65 -18.62 -25.20
CA LYS A 514 8.20 -20.02 -25.01
C LYS A 514 7.58 -20.30 -23.64
N GLY A 515 7.71 -19.38 -22.69
CA GLY A 515 7.18 -19.56 -21.35
C GLY A 515 7.26 -18.32 -20.48
N ILE A 516 6.53 -18.38 -19.37
CA ILE A 516 6.43 -17.32 -18.35
C ILE A 516 6.60 -17.95 -16.96
N SER A 517 7.43 -17.35 -16.11
CA SER A 517 7.48 -17.65 -14.67
C SER A 517 6.66 -16.59 -13.96
N LEU A 518 5.63 -17.01 -13.23
CA LEU A 518 4.91 -16.11 -12.32
C LEU A 518 5.62 -16.03 -10.97
N PRO A 519 5.51 -14.91 -10.24
CA PRO A 519 6.06 -14.81 -8.91
C PRO A 519 5.30 -15.67 -7.91
N TYR A 520 5.90 -15.86 -6.73
CA TYR A 520 5.18 -16.36 -5.57
C TYR A 520 4.54 -15.18 -4.82
N LEU A 521 3.31 -14.83 -5.19
CA LEU A 521 2.53 -13.76 -4.57
C LEU A 521 1.03 -14.08 -4.71
N PRO A 522 0.47 -14.93 -3.83
CA PRO A 522 -0.87 -15.49 -4.02
C PRO A 522 -2.01 -14.46 -3.88
N ASN A 523 -1.68 -13.23 -3.49
CA ASN A 523 -2.55 -12.06 -3.50
C ASN A 523 -2.78 -11.47 -4.89
N MET A 524 -1.97 -11.85 -5.88
CA MET A 524 -2.09 -11.42 -7.27
C MET A 524 -2.81 -12.52 -8.07
N HIS A 525 -3.89 -12.12 -8.74
CA HIS A 525 -4.74 -13.02 -9.51
C HIS A 525 -4.70 -12.66 -10.99
N ILE A 526 -4.38 -13.63 -11.85
CA ILE A 526 -4.37 -13.48 -13.30
C ILE A 526 -5.54 -14.26 -13.88
N PHE A 527 -6.41 -13.57 -14.61
CA PHE A 527 -7.55 -14.16 -15.33
C PHE A 527 -7.21 -14.45 -16.79
N ALA A 528 -6.40 -13.61 -17.42
CA ALA A 528 -5.98 -13.81 -18.81
C ALA A 528 -4.60 -13.18 -19.10
N ILE A 529 -3.88 -13.79 -20.05
CA ILE A 529 -2.63 -13.29 -20.61
C ILE A 529 -2.75 -13.29 -22.13
N THR A 530 -2.41 -12.18 -22.77
CA THR A 530 -2.34 -12.06 -24.23
C THR A 530 -0.96 -11.58 -24.65
N LEU A 531 -0.34 -12.25 -25.61
CA LEU A 531 0.93 -11.86 -26.21
C LEU A 531 0.67 -11.19 -27.57
N VAL A 532 1.38 -10.10 -27.87
CA VAL A 532 1.18 -9.28 -29.09
C VAL A 532 2.45 -8.83 -29.78
#